data_AF-A0A7H0LK89-F1
#
_entry.id   AF-A0A7H0LK89-F1
#
_cell.length_a   1.000
_cell.length_b   1.000
_cell.length_c   1.000
_cell.angle_alpha   90.00
_cell.angle_beta   90.00
_cell.angle_gamma   90.00
#
_symmetry.space_group_name_H-M   'P 1'
#
loop_
_entity.id
_entity.type
_entity.pdbx_description
1 polymer ?
#
loop_
_entity_poly.entity_id
_entity_poly.type
_entity_poly.pdbx_seq_one_letter_code
_entity_poly.pdbx_strand_id
1 'polypeptide(L)'
;MKMLLSSLVCLLAAAGPVAAEPAPDQRRGDQVEAFDQLKKGRLLPLHEIERRVVPQMRGAQYLGVELDSISGIYTLKFLRDGNVIWVEVDGRSGQVIGRTGN
;
A
#
# COMPACT_ATOMS: atom_id res chain seq x y z
N MET A 1 -12.51 -39.23 -41.22
CA MET A 1 -13.92 -39.33 -41.68
C MET A 1 -14.64 -40.35 -40.81
N LYS A 2 -15.94 -40.12 -40.50
CA LYS A 2 -16.80 -40.70 -39.42
C LYS A 2 -16.72 -39.84 -38.15
N MET A 3 -17.40 -38.70 -38.01
CA MET A 3 -18.83 -38.35 -38.12
C MET A 3 -19.77 -39.17 -37.23
N LEU A 4 -20.63 -38.39 -36.53
CA LEU A 4 -21.93 -38.69 -35.91
C LEU A 4 -21.86 -38.92 -34.39
N LEU A 5 -22.74 -38.37 -33.55
CA LEU A 5 -23.79 -37.35 -33.65
C LEU A 5 -24.35 -37.20 -32.22
N SER A 6 -25.05 -36.10 -31.96
CA SER A 6 -26.02 -35.90 -30.87
C SER A 6 -25.46 -35.59 -29.48
N SER A 7 -26.08 -34.75 -28.67
CA SER A 7 -27.15 -33.75 -28.82
C SER A 7 -27.32 -33.15 -27.42
N LEU A 8 -27.57 -31.85 -27.35
CA LEU A 8 -28.46 -31.19 -26.38
C LEU A 8 -28.10 -31.27 -24.89
N VAL A 9 -27.83 -30.10 -24.29
CA VAL A 9 -28.64 -29.51 -23.20
C VAL A 9 -28.08 -28.11 -22.91
N CYS A 10 -28.91 -27.10 -23.14
CA CYS A 10 -28.74 -25.77 -22.55
C CYS A 10 -29.14 -25.82 -21.08
N LEU A 11 -28.23 -25.46 -20.18
CA LEU A 11 -28.54 -25.14 -18.79
C LEU A 11 -27.71 -23.90 -18.42
N LEU A 12 -28.28 -22.71 -18.57
CA LEU A 12 -28.88 -21.90 -17.51
C LEU A 12 -27.84 -21.33 -16.51
N ALA A 13 -27.68 -20.01 -16.62
CA ALA A 13 -27.51 -19.04 -15.54
C ALA A 13 -26.40 -19.24 -14.49
N ALA A 14 -25.41 -18.35 -14.54
CA ALA A 14 -25.16 -17.40 -13.44
C ALA A 14 -24.13 -16.35 -13.89
N ALA A 15 -24.61 -15.18 -14.30
CA ALA A 15 -23.82 -13.95 -14.17
C ALA A 15 -23.77 -13.62 -12.67
N GLY A 16 -22.85 -14.26 -11.95
CA GLY A 16 -22.48 -13.89 -10.60
C GLY A 16 -21.52 -12.70 -10.65
N PRO A 17 -21.64 -11.68 -9.78
CA PRO A 17 -20.65 -10.64 -9.72
C PRO A 17 -19.31 -11.28 -9.36
N VAL A 18 -18.28 -10.95 -10.14
CA VAL A 18 -16.90 -11.12 -9.69
C VAL A 18 -16.77 -10.29 -8.42
N ALA A 19 -16.96 -10.93 -7.27
CA ALA A 19 -16.47 -10.42 -6.02
C ALA A 19 -14.95 -10.41 -6.17
N ALA A 20 -14.42 -9.28 -6.64
CA ALA A 20 -13.03 -8.94 -6.41
C ALA A 20 -12.89 -8.85 -4.89
N GLU A 21 -12.48 -9.95 -4.26
CA GLU A 21 -12.04 -9.95 -2.89
C GLU A 21 -10.95 -8.89 -2.77
N PRO A 22 -11.11 -7.86 -1.93
CA PRO A 22 -9.98 -7.01 -1.61
C PRO A 22 -9.03 -7.89 -0.82
N ALA A 23 -7.93 -8.34 -1.45
CA ALA A 23 -6.86 -9.07 -0.77
C ALA A 23 -6.48 -8.35 0.54
N PRO A 24 -6.85 -8.85 1.73
CA PRO A 24 -6.71 -8.10 2.95
C PRO A 24 -5.69 -8.81 3.84
N ASP A 25 -4.46 -8.95 3.36
CA ASP A 25 -3.44 -9.62 4.19
C ASP A 25 -2.12 -8.85 4.26
N GLN A 26 -1.69 -8.19 3.19
CA GLN A 26 -0.45 -7.39 3.24
C GLN A 26 -0.60 -6.11 4.07
N ARG A 27 -1.77 -5.46 4.10
CA ARG A 27 -1.97 -4.22 4.88
C ARG A 27 -2.11 -4.43 6.38
N ARG A 28 -2.43 -5.65 6.84
CA ARG A 28 -2.69 -5.92 8.27
C ARG A 28 -1.40 -6.29 9.02
N GLY A 29 -0.46 -6.99 8.38
CA GLY A 29 0.84 -7.32 8.96
C GLY A 29 1.69 -6.09 9.31
N ASP A 30 1.87 -5.18 8.34
CA ASP A 30 2.67 -3.96 8.51
C ASP A 30 2.08 -3.00 9.56
N GLN A 31 0.74 -2.97 9.69
CA GLN A 31 0.08 -2.18 10.72
C GLN A 31 0.41 -2.68 12.11
N VAL A 32 0.35 -4.00 12.34
CA VAL A 32 0.56 -4.59 13.68
C VAL A 32 1.99 -4.33 14.16
N GLU A 33 2.99 -4.49 13.30
CA GLU A 33 4.39 -4.20 13.65
C GLU A 33 4.64 -2.71 13.90
N ALA A 34 4.02 -1.83 13.10
CA ALA A 34 4.09 -0.39 13.31
C ALA A 34 3.45 0.02 14.66
N PHE A 35 2.30 -0.55 15.02
CA PHE A 35 1.65 -0.28 16.30
C PHE A 35 2.49 -0.71 17.52
N ASP A 36 3.20 -1.82 17.45
CA ASP A 36 4.03 -2.31 18.56
C ASP A 36 5.24 -1.42 18.86
N GLN A 37 5.80 -0.75 17.86
CA GLN A 37 6.90 0.21 18.07
C GLN A 37 6.40 1.57 18.58
N LEU A 38 5.20 2.00 18.17
CA LEU A 38 4.54 3.20 18.70
C LEU A 38 4.27 3.08 20.21
N LYS A 39 3.83 1.89 20.67
CA LYS A 39 3.60 1.63 22.10
C LYS A 39 4.86 1.78 22.97
N LYS A 40 6.05 1.57 22.40
CA LYS A 40 7.32 1.76 23.13
C LYS A 40 7.72 3.25 23.26
N GLY A 41 6.91 4.18 22.75
CA GLY A 41 7.07 5.63 22.94
C GLY A 41 8.27 6.24 22.21
N ARG A 42 8.87 5.51 21.26
CA ARG A 42 10.10 5.93 20.59
C ARG A 42 9.89 6.53 19.21
N LEU A 43 8.73 6.34 18.58
CA LEU A 43 8.44 6.82 17.24
C LEU A 43 7.16 7.67 17.25
N LEU A 44 7.12 8.67 16.38
CA LEU A 44 5.92 9.41 16.05
C LEU A 44 4.92 8.49 15.34
N PRO A 45 3.62 8.64 15.60
CA PRO A 45 2.59 7.88 14.91
C PRO A 45 2.55 8.25 13.43
N LEU A 46 2.18 7.28 12.58
CA LEU A 46 2.15 7.47 11.13
C LEU A 46 1.38 8.73 10.70
N HIS A 47 0.23 9.02 11.32
CA HIS A 47 -0.56 10.21 10.98
C HIS A 47 0.19 11.52 11.21
N GLU A 48 1.10 11.59 12.19
CA GLU A 48 1.97 12.76 12.43
C GLU A 48 3.02 12.90 11.33
N ILE A 49 3.58 11.78 10.88
CA ILE A 49 4.54 11.73 9.77
C ILE A 49 3.87 12.19 8.46
N GLU A 50 2.72 11.60 8.13
CA GLU A 50 1.97 11.94 6.92
C GLU A 50 1.54 13.41 6.90
N ARG A 51 1.05 13.94 8.03
CA ARG A 51 0.68 15.36 8.15
C ARG A 51 1.83 16.31 7.84
N ARG A 52 3.07 15.92 8.09
CA ARG A 52 4.25 16.76 7.82
C ARG A 52 4.71 16.65 6.38
N VAL A 53 4.68 15.44 5.80
CA VAL A 53 5.33 15.15 4.53
C VAL A 53 4.38 15.23 3.34
N VAL A 54 3.16 14.70 3.45
CA VAL A 54 2.18 14.66 2.35
C VAL A 54 1.90 16.06 1.77
N PRO A 55 1.73 17.13 2.59
CA PRO A 55 1.51 18.48 2.05
C PRO A 55 2.69 19.06 1.24
N GLN A 56 3.90 18.52 1.41
CA GLN A 56 5.10 18.92 0.67
C GLN A 56 5.15 18.27 -0.72
N MET A 57 4.42 17.18 -0.92
CA MET A 57 4.39 16.39 -2.15
C MET A 57 3.21 16.77 -3.05
N ARG A 58 2.92 18.07 -3.17
CA ARG A 58 1.81 18.57 -4.01
C ARG A 58 1.95 18.09 -5.46
N GLY A 59 0.83 17.70 -6.07
CA GLY A 59 0.81 17.16 -7.42
C GLY A 59 1.40 15.74 -7.54
N ALA A 60 1.71 15.06 -6.44
CA ALA A 60 2.00 13.64 -6.42
C ALA A 60 0.89 12.89 -5.65
N GLN A 61 0.53 11.70 -6.13
CA GLN A 61 -0.41 10.82 -5.46
C GLN A 61 0.32 10.01 -4.39
N TYR A 62 -0.15 10.07 -3.15
CA TYR A 62 0.38 9.22 -2.08
C TYR A 62 -0.10 7.78 -2.27
N LEU A 63 0.86 6.83 -2.32
CA LEU A 63 0.59 5.41 -2.55
C LEU A 63 0.57 4.61 -1.24
N GLY A 64 1.34 5.04 -0.24
CA GLY A 64 1.43 4.38 1.05
C GLY A 64 2.78 4.60 1.72
N VAL A 65 2.98 3.89 2.83
CA VAL A 65 4.16 3.98 3.68
C VAL A 65 4.66 2.59 4.03
N GLU A 66 5.94 2.51 4.33
CA GLU A 66 6.60 1.36 4.91
C GLU A 66 7.39 1.83 6.14
N LEU A 67 7.39 1.04 7.21
CA LEU A 67 8.19 1.32 8.41
C LEU A 67 9.25 0.24 8.55
N ASP A 68 10.53 0.63 8.49
CA ASP A 68 11.60 -0.21 9.00
C ASP A 68 11.65 -0.06 10.52
N SER A 69 11.17 -1.08 11.23
CA SER A 69 11.09 -1.09 12.69
C SER A 69 12.44 -1.17 13.40
N ILE A 70 13.50 -1.61 12.69
CA ILE A 70 14.86 -1.72 13.22
C ILE A 70 15.54 -0.35 13.20
N SER A 71 15.52 0.33 12.05
CA SER A 71 16.11 1.66 11.91
C SER A 71 15.20 2.77 12.45
N GLY A 72 13.89 2.55 12.45
CA GLY A 72 12.88 3.54 12.79
C GLY A 72 12.61 4.54 11.67
N ILE A 73 12.82 4.15 10.41
CA ILE A 73 12.64 5.00 9.24
C ILE A 73 11.30 4.69 8.57
N TYR A 74 10.51 5.74 8.32
CA TYR A 74 9.33 5.66 7.48
C TYR A 74 9.69 5.99 6.04
N THR A 75 9.32 5.13 5.11
CA THR A 75 9.48 5.36 3.67
C THR A 75 8.12 5.59 3.03
N LEU A 76 7.83 6.84 2.67
CA LEU A 76 6.59 7.25 2.02
C LEU A 76 6.76 7.18 0.51
N LYS A 77 5.78 6.60 -0.17
CA LYS A 77 5.79 6.37 -1.62
C LYS A 77 4.78 7.30 -2.27
N PHE A 78 5.22 8.01 -3.30
CA PHE A 78 4.38 8.91 -4.09
C PHE A 78 4.51 8.59 -5.57
N LEU A 79 3.47 8.87 -6.35
CA LEU A 79 3.46 8.77 -7.81
C LEU A 79 3.28 10.16 -8.41
N ARG A 80 4.20 10.58 -9.28
CA ARG A 80 4.08 11.81 -10.07
C ARG A 80 4.47 11.51 -11.50
N ASP A 81 3.59 11.81 -12.44
CA ASP A 81 3.85 11.65 -13.88
C ASP A 81 4.38 10.25 -14.26
N GLY A 82 3.88 9.20 -13.59
CA GLY A 82 4.32 7.81 -13.80
C GLY A 82 5.62 7.41 -13.07
N ASN A 83 6.28 8.35 -12.37
CA ASN A 83 7.49 8.09 -11.60
C ASN A 83 7.18 7.90 -10.12
N VAL A 84 7.77 6.87 -9.51
CA VAL A 84 7.67 6.64 -8.07
C VAL A 84 8.74 7.44 -7.35
N ILE A 85 8.29 8.24 -6.38
CA ILE A 85 9.14 9.03 -5.49
C ILE A 85 9.09 8.37 -4.11
N TRP A 86 10.26 8.12 -3.55
CA TRP A 86 10.46 7.56 -2.22
C TRP A 86 10.95 8.67 -1.31
N VAL A 87 10.33 8.84 -0.16
CA VAL A 87 10.70 9.84 0.84
C VAL A 87 10.94 9.13 2.15
N GLU A 88 12.19 9.15 2.61
CA GLU A 88 12.62 8.55 3.87
C GLU A 88 12.54 9.59 4.98
N VAL A 89 11.94 9.21 6.10
CA VAL A 89 11.64 10.09 7.22
C VAL A 89 12.09 9.41 8.51
N ASP A 90 12.87 10.11 9.33
CA ASP A 90 13.21 9.63 10.66
C ASP A 90 11.94 9.58 11.53
N GLY A 91 11.57 8.39 11.99
CA GLY A 91 10.36 8.19 12.77
C GLY A 91 10.41 8.80 14.17
N ARG A 92 11.59 9.16 14.69
CA ARG A 92 11.73 9.86 15.97
C ARG A 92 11.40 11.34 15.85
N SER A 93 11.98 12.02 14.88
CA SER A 93 11.85 13.48 14.71
C SER A 93 10.77 13.89 13.72
N GLY A 94 10.40 13.01 12.78
CA GLY A 94 9.56 13.31 11.63
C GLY A 94 10.25 14.16 10.55
N GLN A 95 11.58 14.23 10.56
CA GLN A 95 12.37 14.93 9.55
C GLN A 95 12.60 14.06 8.34
N VAL A 96 12.50 14.64 7.14
CA VAL A 96 12.88 13.98 5.89
C VAL A 96 14.41 13.86 5.87
N ILE A 97 14.90 12.62 5.76
CA ILE A 97 16.33 12.29 5.76
C ILE A 97 16.82 11.86 4.38
N GLY A 98 15.91 11.46 3.49
CA GLY A 98 16.24 11.00 2.14
C GLY A 98 15.07 11.17 1.18
N ARG A 99 15.39 11.35 -0.10
CA ARG A 99 14.41 11.37 -1.18
C ARG A 99 15.03 10.82 -2.45
N THR A 100 14.31 9.93 -3.12
CA THR A 100 14.71 9.31 -4.38
C THR A 100 13.57 9.41 -5.40
N GLY A 101 13.86 9.83 -6.63
CA GLY A 101 12.87 10.09 -7.69
C GLY A 101 12.47 11.57 -7.79
N ASN A 102 11.69 11.94 -8.83
CA ASN A 102 11.32 13.32 -9.13
C ASN A 102 9.80 13.51 -9.29
#